data_AF-A0AAE0G6Y8-F1
#
_entry.id   AF-A0AAE0G6Y8-F1
#
_cell.length_a   1.000
_cell.length_b   1.000
_cell.length_c   1.000
_cell.angle_alpha   90.00
_cell.angle_beta   90.00
_cell.angle_gamma   90.00
#
_symmetry.space_group_name_H-M   'P 1'
#
loop_
_entity.id
_entity.type
_entity.pdbx_description
1 polymer ?
#
loop_
_entity_poly.entity_id
_entity_poly.type
_entity_poly.pdbx_seq_one_letter_code
_entity_poly.pdbx_strand_id
1 'polypeptide(L)'
;LFVYCVVALPEMVGGLLENSSFDIMTIFSSQMPRPAVKTASMAVLFNLYTMAYFMFTGLAQAVAIRVGNAIGGGLIAEARRVAKAGLMQATLPAAMFTLVFLLGGAQLARIFTSDHEVVRTVSAAMPIAALCLTFDGLFTVMTVGVLAGQGDTKTNGICRVLLFVSCGTLGWFLGCQKNLGLNGLWWGIFCSLSVVAIYSLVVVLKSDWAAACEKAKDRQRA
;
A
#
# COMPACT_ATOMS: atom_id res chain seq x y z
N LEU A 1 3.47 17.06 24.62
CA LEU A 1 2.21 16.35 24.27
C LEU A 1 1.61 16.88 22.97
N PHE A 2 1.34 18.18 22.83
CA PHE A 2 0.71 18.79 21.65
C PHE A 2 1.44 18.51 20.31
N VAL A 3 2.77 18.64 20.28
CA VAL A 3 3.59 18.36 19.09
C VAL A 3 3.48 16.90 18.63
N TYR A 4 3.42 15.96 19.58
CA TYR A 4 3.22 14.54 19.28
C TYR A 4 1.84 14.29 18.65
N CYS A 5 0.79 14.90 19.18
CA CYS A 5 -0.56 14.78 18.59
C CYS A 5 -0.59 15.31 17.16
N VAL A 6 0.05 16.44 16.87
CA VAL A 6 0.05 17.06 15.53
C VAL A 6 0.78 16.20 14.49
N VAL A 7 1.77 15.41 14.89
CA VAL A 7 2.50 14.50 13.99
C VAL A 7 1.80 13.15 13.88
N ALA A 8 1.29 12.60 14.99
CA ALA A 8 0.66 11.29 15.02
C ALA A 8 -0.73 11.27 14.36
N LEU A 9 -1.53 12.33 14.51
CA LEU A 9 -2.89 12.40 13.97
C LEU A 9 -2.94 12.23 12.44
N PRO A 10 -2.16 12.99 11.64
CA PRO A 10 -2.16 12.82 10.18
C PRO A 10 -1.75 11.42 9.74
N GLU A 11 -0.77 10.82 10.42
CA GLU A 11 -0.31 9.46 10.12
C GLU A 11 -1.39 8.42 10.42
N MET A 12 -2.07 8.54 11.57
CA MET A 12 -3.20 7.70 11.95
C MET A 12 -4.37 7.84 10.99
N VAL A 13 -4.77 9.06 10.66
CA VAL A 13 -5.87 9.33 9.72
C VAL A 13 -5.52 8.79 8.33
N GLY A 14 -4.28 9.01 7.87
CA GLY A 14 -3.82 8.48 6.61
C GLY A 14 -3.89 6.95 6.59
N GLY A 15 -3.38 6.29 7.63
CA GLY A 15 -3.40 4.82 7.72
C GLY A 15 -4.81 4.26 7.78
N LEU A 16 -5.74 4.95 8.45
CA LEU A 16 -7.15 4.62 8.44
C LEU A 16 -7.73 4.70 7.03
N LEU A 17 -7.47 5.78 6.28
CA LEU A 17 -7.94 5.94 4.91
C LEU A 17 -7.41 4.86 3.96
N GLU A 18 -6.14 4.47 4.11
CA GLU A 18 -5.55 3.38 3.34
C GLU A 18 -6.30 2.06 3.60
N ASN A 19 -6.52 1.69 4.86
CA ASN A 19 -7.28 0.49 5.22
C ASN A 19 -8.75 0.57 4.75
N SER A 20 -9.40 1.72 4.95
CA SER A 20 -10.77 1.96 4.50
C SER A 20 -10.95 1.87 2.98
N SER A 21 -9.88 2.07 2.20
CA SER A 21 -9.92 1.87 0.75
C SER A 21 -10.30 0.43 0.41
N PHE A 22 -9.73 -0.54 1.13
CA PHE A 22 -10.03 -1.96 0.94
C PHE A 22 -11.40 -2.36 1.48
N ASP A 23 -11.85 -1.74 2.58
CA ASP A 23 -13.21 -1.93 3.11
C ASP A 23 -14.28 -1.49 2.12
N ILE A 24 -14.09 -0.33 1.47
CA ILE A 24 -15.00 0.16 0.42
C ILE A 24 -15.05 -0.81 -0.75
N MET A 25 -13.93 -1.39 -1.17
CA MET A 25 -13.90 -2.40 -2.23
C MET A 25 -14.70 -3.65 -1.84
N THR A 26 -14.64 -4.06 -0.57
CA THR A 26 -15.44 -5.16 -0.04
C THR A 26 -16.94 -4.81 -0.06
N ILE A 27 -17.31 -3.59 0.33
CA ILE A 27 -18.69 -3.09 0.24
C ILE A 27 -19.19 -3.15 -1.21
N PHE A 28 -18.41 -2.68 -2.18
CA PHE A 28 -18.78 -2.78 -3.59
C PHE A 28 -18.95 -4.23 -4.06
N SER A 29 -18.10 -5.15 -3.60
CA SER A 29 -18.23 -6.58 -3.93
C SER A 29 -19.56 -7.18 -3.44
N SER A 30 -20.09 -6.68 -2.31
CA SER A 30 -21.35 -7.14 -1.73
C SER A 30 -22.61 -6.61 -2.44
N GLN A 31 -22.49 -5.54 -3.23
CA GLN A 31 -23.60 -4.97 -3.99
C GLN A 31 -23.75 -5.61 -5.38
N MET A 32 -22.84 -6.50 -5.75
CA MET A 32 -22.82 -7.13 -7.06
C MET A 32 -23.70 -8.39 -7.14
N PRO A 33 -24.08 -8.84 -8.36
CA PRO A 33 -24.78 -10.11 -8.54
C PRO A 33 -23.97 -11.27 -7.96
N ARG A 34 -24.66 -12.19 -7.26
CA ARG A 34 -24.07 -13.26 -6.42
C ARG A 34 -23.19 -12.69 -5.29
N PRO A 35 -23.78 -11.93 -4.36
CA PRO A 35 -23.03 -11.20 -3.35
C PRO A 35 -22.26 -12.12 -2.39
N ALA A 36 -22.82 -13.29 -2.06
CA ALA A 36 -22.17 -14.28 -1.19
C ALA A 36 -20.83 -14.76 -1.77
N VAL A 37 -20.81 -15.17 -3.05
CA VAL A 37 -19.61 -15.66 -3.73
C VAL A 37 -18.58 -14.54 -3.89
N LYS A 38 -19.00 -13.35 -4.32
CA LYS A 38 -18.08 -12.23 -4.57
C LYS A 38 -17.46 -11.67 -3.29
N THR A 39 -18.24 -11.54 -2.23
CA THR A 39 -17.76 -11.07 -0.93
C THR A 39 -16.81 -12.09 -0.31
N ALA A 40 -17.16 -13.38 -0.35
CA ALA A 40 -16.28 -14.45 0.12
C ALA A 40 -14.96 -14.49 -0.68
N SER A 41 -15.04 -14.36 -2.02
CA SER A 41 -13.85 -14.31 -2.88
C SER A 41 -12.96 -13.11 -2.56
N MET A 42 -13.57 -11.94 -2.33
CA MET A 42 -12.84 -10.72 -1.96
C MET A 42 -12.13 -10.90 -0.61
N ALA A 43 -12.82 -11.46 0.39
CA ALA A 43 -12.25 -11.72 1.70
C ALA A 43 -11.08 -12.73 1.65
N VAL A 44 -11.23 -13.85 0.94
CA VAL A 44 -10.15 -14.85 0.78
C VAL A 44 -8.93 -14.22 0.11
N LEU A 45 -9.14 -13.49 -0.99
CA LEU A 45 -8.03 -12.87 -1.72
C LEU A 45 -7.36 -11.76 -0.91
N PHE A 46 -8.13 -10.96 -0.15
CA PHE A 46 -7.55 -9.97 0.75
C PHE A 46 -6.77 -10.60 1.90
N ASN A 47 -7.22 -11.71 2.48
CA ASN A 47 -6.45 -12.39 3.53
C ASN A 47 -5.08 -12.85 3.01
N LEU A 48 -5.06 -13.48 1.82
CA LEU A 48 -3.81 -13.85 1.15
C LEU A 48 -2.93 -12.61 0.88
N TYR A 49 -3.53 -11.53 0.37
CA TYR A 49 -2.86 -10.28 0.06
C TYR A 49 -2.22 -9.64 1.31
N THR A 50 -2.97 -9.52 2.40
CA THR A 50 -2.53 -8.91 3.66
C THR A 50 -1.37 -9.69 4.29
N MET A 51 -1.39 -11.03 4.22
CA MET A 51 -0.27 -11.85 4.68
C MET A 51 1.03 -11.50 3.96
N ALA A 52 0.97 -11.28 2.64
CA ALA A 52 2.13 -10.87 1.86
C ALA A 52 2.52 -9.41 2.15
N TYR A 53 1.53 -8.53 2.30
CA TYR A 53 1.71 -7.11 2.59
C TYR A 53 2.50 -6.85 3.88
N PHE A 54 2.33 -7.68 4.92
CA PHE A 54 3.05 -7.50 6.19
C PHE A 54 4.58 -7.56 6.07
N MET A 55 5.13 -8.25 5.06
CA MET A 55 6.58 -8.19 4.83
C MET A 55 7.03 -6.80 4.39
N PHE A 56 6.22 -6.11 3.57
CA PHE A 56 6.52 -4.75 3.11
C PHE A 56 6.36 -3.73 4.22
N THR A 57 5.34 -3.86 5.07
CA THR A 57 5.19 -2.96 6.22
C THR A 57 6.35 -3.08 7.19
N GLY A 58 6.81 -4.32 7.47
CA GLY A 58 8.00 -4.55 8.29
C GLY A 58 9.25 -3.87 7.70
N LEU A 59 9.48 -4.02 6.40
CA LEU A 59 10.57 -3.35 5.69
C LEU A 59 10.43 -1.81 5.75
N ALA A 60 9.24 -1.29 5.51
CA ALA A 60 8.96 0.14 5.54
C ALA A 60 9.24 0.74 6.93
N GLN A 61 8.84 0.07 8.01
CA GLN A 61 9.14 0.53 9.37
C GLN A 61 10.64 0.54 9.67
N ALA A 62 11.39 -0.47 9.20
CA ALA A 62 12.84 -0.47 9.33
C ALA A 62 13.50 0.69 8.55
N VAL A 63 12.99 1.00 7.36
CA VAL A 63 13.42 2.17 6.57
C VAL A 63 13.10 3.47 7.32
N ALA A 64 11.90 3.62 7.87
CA ALA A 64 11.47 4.81 8.61
C ALA A 64 12.39 5.13 9.77
N ILE A 65 12.70 4.13 10.61
CA ILE A 65 13.60 4.28 11.76
C ILE A 65 14.99 4.71 11.30
N ARG A 66 15.54 4.06 10.25
CA ARG A 66 16.90 4.35 9.77
C ARG A 66 17.00 5.69 9.07
N VAL A 67 16.00 6.09 8.28
CA VAL A 67 15.92 7.41 7.64
C VAL A 67 15.78 8.49 8.70
N GLY A 68 14.87 8.31 9.67
CA GLY A 68 14.68 9.25 10.78
C GLY A 68 15.94 9.45 11.60
N ASN A 69 16.64 8.37 11.95
CA ASN A 69 17.92 8.45 12.67
C ASN A 69 19.00 9.18 11.86
N ALA A 70 19.12 8.91 10.56
CA ALA A 70 20.10 9.57 9.70
C ALA A 70 19.79 11.07 9.55
N ILE A 71 18.52 11.44 9.38
CA ILE A 71 18.09 12.84 9.28
C ILE A 71 18.32 13.58 10.60
N GLY A 72 17.99 12.96 11.74
CA GLY A 72 18.25 13.51 13.07
C GLY A 72 19.74 13.71 13.38
N GLY A 73 20.60 12.87 12.81
CA GLY A 73 22.06 13.01 12.87
C GLY A 73 22.65 13.97 11.82
N GLY A 74 21.84 14.56 10.93
CA GLY A 74 22.32 15.41 9.84
C GLY A 74 23.05 14.66 8.71
N LEU A 75 22.94 13.32 8.67
CA LEU A 75 23.63 12.44 7.73
C LEU A 75 22.78 12.23 6.45
N ILE A 76 22.69 13.28 5.62
CA ILE A 76 21.85 13.27 4.40
C ILE A 76 22.22 12.14 3.43
N ALA A 77 23.52 11.89 3.23
CA ALA A 77 23.99 10.84 2.33
C ALA A 77 23.53 9.44 2.79
N GLU A 78 23.59 9.17 4.10
CA GLU A 78 23.10 7.92 4.67
C GLU A 78 21.58 7.80 4.58
N ALA A 79 20.83 8.87 4.83
CA ALA A 79 19.37 8.87 4.68
C ALA A 79 18.95 8.48 3.25
N ARG A 80 19.61 9.05 2.23
CA ARG A 80 19.38 8.69 0.81
C ARG A 80 19.76 7.25 0.50
N ARG A 81 20.88 6.78 1.04
CA ARG A 81 21.35 5.40 0.85
C ARG A 81 20.37 4.41 1.44
N VAL A 82 19.87 4.66 2.65
CA VAL A 82 18.85 3.83 3.31
C VAL A 82 17.56 3.82 2.51
N ALA A 83 17.07 4.97 2.05
CA ALA A 83 15.85 5.05 1.24
C ALA A 83 15.99 4.24 -0.06
N LYS A 84 17.11 4.39 -0.78
CA LYS A 84 17.39 3.63 -2.01
C LYS A 84 17.50 2.13 -1.72
N ALA A 85 18.20 1.75 -0.66
CA ALA A 85 18.34 0.35 -0.26
C ALA A 85 16.99 -0.27 0.10
N GLY A 86 16.12 0.46 0.80
CA GLY A 86 14.76 0.01 1.13
C GLY A 86 13.93 -0.29 -0.12
N LEU A 87 13.96 0.61 -1.11
CA LEU A 87 13.26 0.40 -2.38
C LEU A 87 13.81 -0.80 -3.14
N MET A 88 15.14 -0.98 -3.17
CA MET A 88 15.76 -2.16 -3.78
C MET A 88 15.43 -3.45 -3.02
N GLN A 89 15.37 -3.40 -1.69
CA GLN A 89 15.02 -4.56 -0.86
C GLN A 89 13.56 -4.96 -1.01
N ALA A 90 12.67 -4.03 -1.37
CA ALA A 90 11.26 -4.31 -1.63
C ALA A 90 11.04 -5.16 -2.89
N THR A 91 11.97 -5.16 -3.85
CA THR A 91 11.79 -5.92 -5.10
C THR A 91 11.86 -7.43 -4.88
N LEU A 92 12.64 -7.89 -3.89
CA LEU A 92 12.77 -9.31 -3.57
C LEU A 92 11.45 -9.94 -3.06
N PRO A 93 10.82 -9.44 -1.97
CA PRO A 93 9.54 -9.97 -1.53
C PRO A 93 8.46 -9.79 -2.59
N ALA A 94 8.47 -8.69 -3.37
CA ALA A 94 7.55 -8.51 -4.49
C ALA A 94 7.67 -9.62 -5.54
N ALA A 95 8.90 -9.94 -5.97
CA ALA A 95 9.14 -11.02 -6.92
C ALA A 95 8.73 -12.39 -6.35
N MET A 96 9.08 -12.68 -5.09
CA MET A 96 8.72 -13.94 -4.44
C MET A 96 7.20 -14.11 -4.33
N PHE A 97 6.48 -13.11 -3.79
CA PHE A 97 5.03 -13.23 -3.64
C PHE A 97 4.29 -13.20 -4.96
N THR A 98 4.79 -12.45 -5.95
CA THR A 98 4.24 -12.51 -7.31
C THR A 98 4.34 -13.94 -7.86
N LEU A 99 5.49 -14.58 -7.71
CA LEU A 99 5.68 -15.97 -8.13
C LEU A 99 4.75 -16.92 -7.37
N VAL A 100 4.65 -16.77 -6.04
CA VAL A 100 3.77 -17.59 -5.20
C VAL A 100 2.31 -17.44 -5.60
N PHE A 101 1.84 -16.22 -5.89
CA PHE A 101 0.45 -15.99 -6.28
C PHE A 101 0.16 -16.52 -7.69
N LEU A 102 1.09 -16.35 -8.63
CA LEU A 102 0.93 -16.86 -10.00
C LEU A 102 0.96 -18.39 -10.06
N LEU A 103 1.84 -19.05 -9.29
CA LEU A 103 1.95 -20.51 -9.28
C LEU A 103 0.92 -21.17 -8.36
N GLY A 104 0.56 -20.50 -7.26
CA GLY A 104 -0.28 -21.04 -6.20
C GLY A 104 -1.78 -21.00 -6.53
N GLY A 105 -2.24 -20.07 -7.36
CA GLY A 105 -3.58 -20.01 -7.96
C GLY A 105 -4.70 -20.62 -7.11
N ALA A 106 -5.29 -21.71 -7.62
CA ALA A 106 -6.42 -22.39 -6.99
C ALA A 106 -6.05 -23.12 -5.68
N GLN A 107 -4.81 -23.57 -5.54
CA GLN A 107 -4.32 -24.28 -4.37
C GLN A 107 -4.32 -23.35 -3.16
N LEU A 108 -3.85 -22.10 -3.33
CA LEU A 108 -3.91 -21.09 -2.27
C LEU A 108 -5.35 -20.76 -1.88
N ALA A 109 -6.24 -20.62 -2.85
CA ALA A 109 -7.65 -20.36 -2.57
C ALA A 109 -8.33 -21.51 -1.79
N ARG A 110 -7.99 -22.76 -2.10
CA ARG A 110 -8.53 -23.96 -1.43
C ARG A 110 -8.15 -24.09 0.04
N ILE A 111 -7.10 -23.40 0.50
CA ILE A 111 -6.74 -23.36 1.92
C ILE A 111 -7.83 -22.65 2.73
N PHE A 112 -8.52 -21.68 2.12
CA PHE A 112 -9.51 -20.85 2.80
C PHE A 112 -10.95 -21.32 2.60
N THR A 113 -11.25 -22.02 1.50
CA THR A 113 -12.62 -22.42 1.17
C THR A 113 -12.69 -23.67 0.30
N SER A 114 -13.72 -24.48 0.52
CA SER A 114 -14.08 -25.63 -0.31
C SER A 114 -15.07 -25.29 -1.42
N ASP A 115 -15.61 -24.07 -1.47
CA ASP A 115 -16.53 -23.63 -2.52
C ASP A 115 -15.79 -23.44 -3.86
N HIS A 116 -16.12 -24.28 -4.83
CA HIS A 116 -15.52 -24.26 -6.16
C HIS A 116 -15.74 -22.95 -6.92
N GLU A 117 -16.88 -22.27 -6.74
CA GLU A 117 -17.17 -21.00 -7.41
C GLU A 117 -16.30 -19.87 -6.83
N VAL A 118 -16.11 -19.86 -5.51
CA VAL A 118 -15.20 -18.93 -4.83
C VAL A 118 -13.76 -19.18 -5.25
N VAL A 119 -13.30 -20.44 -5.22
CA VAL A 119 -11.93 -20.81 -5.65
C VAL A 119 -11.66 -20.34 -7.09
N ARG A 120 -12.61 -20.57 -8.01
CA ARG A 120 -12.47 -20.14 -9.41
C ARG A 120 -12.37 -18.62 -9.53
N THR A 121 -13.20 -17.89 -8.79
CA THR A 121 -13.23 -16.42 -8.83
C THR A 121 -11.94 -15.82 -8.26
N VAL A 122 -11.47 -16.33 -7.12
CA VAL A 122 -10.20 -15.93 -6.50
C VAL A 122 -9.03 -16.21 -7.44
N SER A 123 -8.98 -17.41 -8.03
CA SER A 123 -7.90 -17.80 -8.95
C SER A 123 -7.80 -16.89 -10.18
N ALA A 124 -8.94 -16.40 -10.68
CA ALA A 124 -8.97 -15.49 -11.81
C ALA A 124 -8.49 -14.06 -11.45
N ALA A 125 -8.72 -13.62 -10.22
CA ALA A 125 -8.31 -12.30 -9.73
C ALA A 125 -6.87 -12.28 -9.18
N MET A 126 -6.32 -13.44 -8.79
CA MET A 126 -5.03 -13.58 -8.13
C MET A 126 -3.83 -13.00 -8.92
N PRO A 127 -3.74 -13.14 -10.26
CA PRO A 127 -2.67 -12.49 -11.02
C PRO A 127 -2.71 -10.96 -10.93
N ILE A 128 -3.90 -10.36 -10.87
CA ILE A 128 -4.07 -8.90 -10.74
C ILE A 128 -3.66 -8.48 -9.32
N ALA A 129 -4.04 -9.25 -8.31
CA ALA A 129 -3.63 -9.01 -6.92
C ALA A 129 -2.10 -9.10 -6.74
N ALA A 130 -1.44 -10.03 -7.44
CA ALA A 130 0.02 -10.15 -7.44
C ALA A 130 0.70 -8.87 -7.99
N LEU A 131 0.15 -8.30 -9.06
CA LEU A 131 0.62 -7.02 -9.59
C LEU A 131 0.38 -5.88 -8.58
N CYS A 132 -0.81 -5.82 -7.98
CA CYS A 132 -1.13 -4.82 -6.94
C CYS A 132 -0.09 -4.85 -5.82
N LEU A 133 0.26 -6.04 -5.33
CA LEU A 133 1.17 -6.22 -4.21
C LEU A 133 2.55 -5.59 -4.47
N THR A 134 3.03 -5.64 -5.71
CA THR A 134 4.32 -5.03 -6.07
C THR A 134 4.27 -3.51 -5.96
N PHE A 135 3.22 -2.89 -6.52
CA PHE A 135 3.07 -1.44 -6.47
C PHE A 135 2.75 -0.95 -5.06
N ASP A 136 1.94 -1.70 -4.32
CA ASP A 136 1.60 -1.42 -2.93
C ASP A 136 2.84 -1.49 -2.04
N GLY A 137 3.64 -2.55 -2.16
CA GLY A 137 4.89 -2.68 -1.42
C GLY A 137 5.86 -1.52 -1.65
N LEU A 138 5.99 -1.06 -2.90
CA LEU A 138 6.78 0.14 -3.23
C LEU A 138 6.16 1.41 -2.63
N PHE A 139 4.85 1.58 -2.79
CA PHE A 139 4.11 2.70 -2.23
C PHE A 139 4.31 2.79 -0.71
N THR A 140 4.14 1.70 0.03
CA THR A 140 4.33 1.60 1.48
C THR A 140 5.75 1.94 1.91
N VAL A 141 6.77 1.43 1.21
CA VAL A 141 8.17 1.78 1.54
C VAL A 141 8.44 3.27 1.33
N MET A 142 7.85 3.90 0.32
CA MET A 142 7.99 5.33 0.09
C MET A 142 7.23 6.16 1.13
N THR A 143 6.00 5.77 1.48
CA THR A 143 5.13 6.52 2.40
C THR A 143 5.46 6.25 3.86
N VAL A 144 5.16 5.03 4.34
CA VAL A 144 5.41 4.58 5.72
C VAL A 144 6.90 4.54 6.04
N GLY A 145 7.76 4.27 5.04
CA GLY A 145 9.21 4.27 5.22
C GLY A 145 9.83 5.64 5.09
N VAL A 146 9.98 6.12 3.85
CA VAL A 146 10.80 7.29 3.55
C VAL A 146 10.15 8.60 4.03
N LEU A 147 8.91 8.88 3.64
CA LEU A 147 8.24 10.15 3.97
C LEU A 147 7.94 10.26 5.47
N ALA A 148 7.49 9.18 6.10
CA ALA A 148 7.31 9.15 7.56
C ALA A 148 8.65 9.30 8.29
N GLY A 149 9.72 8.66 7.82
CA GLY A 149 11.09 8.84 8.35
C GLY A 149 11.63 10.27 8.19
N GLN A 150 11.26 10.96 7.10
CA GLN A 150 11.52 12.40 6.92
C GLN A 150 10.67 13.29 7.84
N GLY A 151 9.59 12.75 8.41
CA GLY A 151 8.58 13.50 9.12
C GLY A 151 7.79 14.45 8.21
N ASP A 152 7.66 14.11 6.91
CA ASP A 152 6.80 14.79 5.95
C ASP A 152 5.38 14.19 5.98
N THR A 153 4.66 14.51 7.06
CA THR A 153 3.30 14.02 7.28
C THR A 153 2.28 14.60 6.31
N LYS A 154 2.55 15.79 5.74
CA LYS A 154 1.64 16.44 4.80
C LYS A 154 1.62 15.71 3.47
N THR A 155 2.79 15.48 2.87
CA THR A 155 2.87 14.79 1.59
C THR A 155 2.44 13.33 1.73
N ASN A 156 2.80 12.68 2.84
CA ASN A 156 2.32 11.33 3.15
C ASN A 156 0.79 11.26 3.21
N GLY A 157 0.15 12.18 3.94
CA GLY A 157 -1.31 12.26 4.02
C GLY A 157 -1.99 12.45 2.66
N ILE A 158 -1.45 13.34 1.82
CA ILE A 158 -1.95 13.56 0.45
C ILE A 158 -1.91 12.27 -0.36
N CYS A 159 -0.79 11.53 -0.32
CA CYS A 159 -0.66 10.26 -1.01
C CYS A 159 -1.76 9.25 -0.62
N ARG A 160 -2.06 9.13 0.68
CA ARG A 160 -3.08 8.20 1.17
C ARG A 160 -4.51 8.64 0.87
N VAL A 161 -4.80 9.94 0.90
CA VAL A 161 -6.09 10.50 0.44
C VAL A 161 -6.29 10.23 -1.05
N LEU A 162 -5.25 10.46 -1.86
CA LEU A 162 -5.30 10.17 -3.30
C LEU A 162 -5.56 8.69 -3.55
N LEU A 163 -4.92 7.79 -2.81
CA LEU A 163 -5.17 6.35 -2.89
C LEU A 163 -6.63 6.03 -2.58
N PHE A 164 -7.17 6.55 -1.48
CA PHE A 164 -8.56 6.34 -1.10
C PHE A 164 -9.56 6.79 -2.15
N VAL A 165 -9.41 8.02 -2.66
CA VAL A 165 -10.33 8.58 -3.66
C VAL A 165 -10.20 7.83 -5.00
N SER A 166 -8.98 7.55 -5.45
CA SER A 166 -8.76 6.82 -6.71
C SER A 166 -9.25 5.37 -6.63
N CYS A 167 -8.97 4.65 -5.53
CA CYS A 167 -9.47 3.29 -5.32
C CYS A 167 -11.00 3.26 -5.35
N GLY A 168 -11.66 4.15 -4.61
CA GLY A 168 -13.12 4.22 -4.57
C GLY A 168 -13.74 4.50 -5.95
N THR A 169 -13.22 5.50 -6.66
CA THR A 169 -13.76 5.92 -7.97
C THR A 169 -13.48 4.91 -9.08
N LEU A 170 -12.23 4.46 -9.22
CA LEU A 170 -11.84 3.49 -10.25
C LEU A 170 -12.40 2.10 -9.97
N GLY A 171 -12.42 1.69 -8.71
CA GLY A 171 -13.04 0.43 -8.29
C GLY A 171 -14.53 0.40 -8.60
N TRP A 172 -15.28 1.44 -8.24
CA TRP A 172 -16.70 1.57 -8.60
C TRP A 172 -16.91 1.55 -10.12
N PHE A 173 -16.10 2.31 -10.86
CA PHE A 173 -16.26 2.40 -12.31
C PHE A 173 -15.96 1.07 -13.03
N LEU A 174 -14.84 0.43 -12.74
CA LEU A 174 -14.43 -0.81 -13.40
C LEU A 174 -15.22 -2.02 -12.89
N GLY A 175 -15.44 -2.12 -11.57
CA GLY A 175 -16.15 -3.23 -10.96
C GLY A 175 -17.66 -3.19 -11.23
N CYS A 176 -18.30 -2.05 -10.99
CA CYS A 176 -19.77 -1.92 -11.04
C CYS A 176 -20.26 -1.44 -12.40
N GLN A 177 -19.76 -0.31 -12.94
CA GLN A 177 -20.31 0.24 -14.19
C GLN A 177 -19.91 -0.58 -15.44
N LYS A 178 -18.65 -1.00 -15.54
CA LYS A 178 -18.17 -1.83 -16.66
C LYS A 178 -18.49 -3.31 -16.52
N ASN A 179 -19.18 -3.72 -15.45
CA ASN A 179 -19.58 -5.10 -15.16
C ASN A 179 -18.41 -6.12 -15.19
N LEU A 180 -17.17 -5.69 -14.90
CA LEU A 180 -16.02 -6.58 -14.80
C LEU A 180 -15.97 -7.37 -13.47
N GLY A 181 -16.91 -7.11 -12.57
CA GLY A 181 -17.07 -7.85 -11.31
C GLY A 181 -15.86 -7.71 -10.40
N LEU A 182 -15.46 -8.82 -9.77
CA LEU A 182 -14.33 -8.84 -8.83
C LEU A 182 -13.01 -8.42 -9.51
N ASN A 183 -12.77 -8.88 -10.73
CA ASN A 183 -11.57 -8.51 -11.49
C ASN A 183 -11.52 -6.99 -11.75
N GLY A 184 -12.68 -6.38 -12.00
CA GLY A 184 -12.79 -4.92 -12.17
C GLY A 184 -12.38 -4.15 -10.92
N LEU A 185 -12.77 -4.63 -9.72
CA LEU A 185 -12.34 -4.02 -8.46
C LEU A 185 -10.82 -4.08 -8.30
N TRP A 186 -10.21 -5.24 -8.56
CA TRP A 186 -8.76 -5.40 -8.48
C TRP A 186 -8.00 -4.58 -9.52
N TRP A 187 -8.54 -4.42 -10.73
CA TRP A 187 -7.97 -3.47 -11.70
C TRP A 187 -8.09 -2.02 -11.23
N GLY A 188 -9.18 -1.66 -10.56
CA GLY A 188 -9.34 -0.34 -9.94
C GLY A 188 -8.28 -0.08 -8.87
N ILE A 189 -8.04 -1.06 -7.98
CA ILE A 189 -6.97 -1.02 -6.99
C ILE A 189 -5.61 -0.89 -7.67
N PHE A 190 -5.33 -1.72 -8.68
CA PHE A 190 -4.06 -1.70 -9.42
C PHE A 190 -3.76 -0.33 -10.04
N CYS A 191 -4.73 0.26 -10.74
CA CYS A 191 -4.57 1.57 -11.38
C CYS A 191 -4.33 2.67 -10.33
N SER A 192 -5.07 2.62 -9.23
CA SER A 192 -4.93 3.58 -8.12
C SER A 192 -3.55 3.50 -7.48
N LEU A 193 -3.11 2.30 -7.11
CA LEU A 193 -1.79 2.01 -6.57
C LEU A 193 -0.67 2.44 -7.53
N SER A 194 -0.82 2.17 -8.83
CA SER A 194 0.17 2.56 -9.84
C SER A 194 0.35 4.08 -9.87
N VAL A 195 -0.76 4.84 -9.87
CA VAL A 195 -0.71 6.30 -9.87
C VAL A 195 -0.04 6.83 -8.61
N VAL A 196 -0.45 6.36 -7.43
CA VAL A 196 0.11 6.88 -6.17
C VAL A 196 1.54 6.43 -5.94
N ALA A 197 1.94 5.24 -6.40
CA ALA A 197 3.32 4.77 -6.34
C ALA A 197 4.23 5.60 -7.25
N ILE A 198 3.78 5.93 -8.47
CA ILE A 198 4.56 6.81 -9.36
C ILE A 198 4.66 8.22 -8.75
N TYR A 199 3.56 8.75 -8.21
CA TYR A 199 3.54 10.05 -7.57
C TYR A 199 4.49 10.09 -6.36
N SER A 200 4.41 9.11 -5.45
CA SER A 200 5.29 9.05 -4.28
C SER A 200 6.76 8.83 -4.67
N LEU A 201 7.03 8.10 -5.75
CA LEU A 201 8.39 7.97 -6.30
C LEU A 201 8.94 9.32 -6.76
N VAL A 202 8.16 10.08 -7.52
CA VAL A 202 8.56 11.42 -7.98
C VAL A 202 8.82 12.35 -6.79
N VAL A 203 7.95 12.31 -5.77
CA VAL A 203 8.13 13.07 -4.53
C VAL A 203 9.43 12.68 -3.84
N VAL A 204 9.68 11.40 -3.62
CA VAL A 204 10.88 10.92 -2.91
C VAL A 204 12.16 11.29 -3.68
N LEU A 205 12.15 11.18 -5.01
CA LEU A 205 13.28 11.54 -5.87
C LEU A 205 13.57 13.04 -5.85
N LYS A 206 12.52 13.88 -5.78
CA LYS A 206 12.64 15.35 -5.71
C LYS A 206 12.71 15.90 -4.30
N SER A 207 12.68 15.04 -3.28
CA SER A 207 12.61 15.48 -1.88
C SER A 207 13.87 16.25 -1.49
N ASP A 208 13.69 17.41 -0.86
CA ASP A 208 14.79 18.20 -0.33
C ASP A 208 15.21 17.66 1.03
N TRP A 209 16.17 16.74 0.99
CA TRP A 209 16.75 16.13 2.18
C TRP A 209 17.47 17.12 3.11
N ALA A 210 17.97 18.24 2.57
CA ALA A 210 18.63 19.26 3.40
C ALA A 210 17.58 20.03 4.20
N ALA A 211 16.49 20.45 3.56
CA ALA A 211 15.35 21.06 4.23
C ALA A 211 14.70 20.13 5.26
N ALA A 212 14.67 18.81 5.00
CA ALA A 212 14.20 17.82 5.97
C ALA A 212 15.09 17.76 7.23
N CYS A 213 16.42 17.79 7.06
CA CYS A 213 17.36 17.87 8.19
C CYS A 213 17.25 19.19 8.97
N GLU A 214 17.04 20.32 8.29
CA GLU A 214 16.85 21.61 8.95
C GLU A 214 15.59 21.61 9.82
N LYS A 215 14.45 21.17 9.27
CA LYS A 215 13.20 21.00 10.03
C LYS A 215 13.36 20.04 11.21
N ALA A 216 14.17 18.98 11.07
CA ALA A 216 14.45 18.07 12.16
C ALA A 216 15.26 18.73 13.29
N LYS A 217 16.24 19.58 12.96
CA LYS A 217 17.00 20.36 13.95
C LYS A 217 16.11 21.36 14.69
N ASP A 218 15.22 22.04 13.98
CA ASP A 218 14.29 23.00 14.60
C ASP A 218 13.34 22.30 15.59
N ARG A 219 12.87 21.09 15.25
CA ARG A 219 12.05 20.26 16.16
C ARG A 219 12.79 19.78 17.41
N GLN A 220 14.12 19.65 17.36
CA GLN A 220 14.93 19.28 18.53
C GLN A 220 15.25 20.47 19.45
N ARG A 221 15.18 21.69 18.92
CA ARG A 221 15.47 22.93 19.66
C ARG A 221 14.24 23.50 20.37
N ALA A 222 13.03 23.16 19.91
CA ALA A 222 11.75 23.57 20.46
C ALA A 222 11.26 22.63 21.57
#